data_AF-A0A4D8Q2C9-F1
#
_entry.id   AF-A0A4D8Q2C9-F1
#
_cell.length_a   1.000
_cell.length_b   1.000
_cell.length_c   1.000
_cell.angle_alpha   90.00
_cell.angle_beta   90.00
_cell.angle_gamma   90.00
#
_symmetry.space_group_name_H-M   'P 1'
#
loop_
_entity.id
_entity.type
_entity.pdbx_description
1 polymer ?
#
loop_
_entity_poly.entity_id
_entity_poly.type
_entity_poly.pdbx_seq_one_letter_code
_entity_poly.pdbx_strand_id
1 'polypeptide(L)'
;MSDDPASLSNLRDLALPDPVPWWPPAPGWWILAAGILLAGLLLAVHAFARYRANAYRREALRALDTLEGDIGKADTALLAQRMASLLKRAALAAYPRSEVASLNGALWLSFLDRTAGTDRFTTGAARRLPDIAYGTGAEGGTDALREIAAAARLWLRTHRAPASGGSGWLC
;
A
#
# COMPACT_ATOMS: atom_id res chain seq x y z
N MET A 1 50.70 29.80 -74.13
CA MET A 1 49.78 28.97 -73.31
C MET A 1 49.29 29.86 -72.20
N SER A 2 48.15 30.53 -72.44
CA SER A 2 47.57 31.46 -71.47
C SER A 2 46.83 30.65 -70.41
N ASP A 3 47.19 30.85 -69.16
CA ASP A 3 46.47 30.30 -68.02
C ASP A 3 45.12 31.02 -67.92
N ASP A 4 44.04 30.31 -68.24
CA ASP A 4 42.68 30.82 -68.16
C ASP A 4 42.30 31.03 -66.68
N PRO A 5 41.97 32.26 -66.24
CA PRO A 5 41.64 32.54 -64.84
C PRO A 5 40.34 31.84 -64.39
N ALA A 6 39.57 31.27 -65.32
CA ALA A 6 38.35 30.51 -65.07
C ALA A 6 38.57 28.98 -65.05
N SER A 7 39.82 28.50 -65.11
CA SER A 7 40.10 27.07 -65.07
C SER A 7 39.71 26.44 -63.72
N LEU A 8 38.89 25.37 -63.77
CA LEU A 8 38.49 24.57 -62.61
C LEU A 8 39.68 23.92 -61.88
N SER A 9 40.86 23.85 -62.52
CA SER A 9 42.10 23.39 -61.89
C SER A 9 42.63 24.35 -60.81
N ASN A 10 42.09 25.57 -60.72
CA ASN A 10 42.43 26.56 -59.68
C ASN A 10 41.50 26.49 -58.46
N LEU A 11 40.52 25.57 -58.46
CA LEU A 11 39.64 25.35 -57.32
C LEU A 11 40.41 24.56 -56.26
N ARG A 12 41.02 25.27 -55.31
CA ARG A 12 41.62 24.69 -54.10
C ARG A 12 40.59 23.76 -53.46
N ASP A 13 40.94 22.47 -53.35
CA ASP A 13 40.19 21.47 -52.60
C ASP A 13 39.81 22.06 -51.24
N LEU A 14 38.51 22.25 -51.04
CA LEU A 14 37.97 22.70 -49.77
C LEU A 14 38.19 21.57 -48.78
N ALA A 15 39.25 21.68 -47.98
CA ALA A 15 39.49 20.78 -46.86
C ALA A 15 38.25 20.83 -45.94
N LEU A 16 37.41 19.81 -46.02
CA LEU A 16 36.30 19.63 -45.10
C LEU A 16 36.90 19.48 -43.69
N PRO A 17 36.43 20.25 -42.70
CA PRO A 17 36.90 20.07 -41.34
C PRO A 17 36.59 18.63 -40.90
N ASP A 18 37.53 18.02 -40.18
CA ASP A 18 37.33 16.70 -39.59
C ASP A 18 35.99 16.67 -38.83
N PRO A 19 35.19 15.60 -38.99
CA PRO A 19 33.87 15.52 -38.39
C PRO A 19 33.98 15.71 -36.88
N VAL A 20 33.24 16.70 -36.35
CA VAL A 20 33.24 17.00 -34.93
C VAL A 20 32.81 15.73 -34.18
N PRO A 21 33.64 15.18 -33.28
CA PRO A 21 33.22 14.06 -32.47
C PRO A 21 32.04 14.54 -31.62
N TRP A 22 30.88 13.91 -31.80
CA TRP A 22 29.63 14.18 -31.08
C TRP A 22 29.69 13.80 -29.58
N TRP A 23 30.91 13.62 -29.07
CA TRP A 23 31.23 13.10 -27.74
C TRP A 23 32.06 14.15 -26.99
N PRO A 24 31.76 14.45 -25.71
CA PRO A 24 30.78 13.81 -24.85
C PRO A 24 29.38 14.45 -24.96
N PRO A 25 28.31 13.69 -24.63
CA PRO A 25 26.99 14.27 -24.48
C PRO A 25 27.08 15.47 -23.52
N ALA A 26 26.48 16.60 -23.92
CA ALA A 26 26.48 17.82 -23.12
C ALA A 26 26.08 17.48 -21.67
N PRO A 27 26.72 18.07 -20.65
CA PRO A 27 26.51 17.73 -19.23
C PRO A 27 25.03 17.68 -18.79
N GLY A 28 24.15 18.42 -19.46
CA GLY A 28 22.70 18.40 -19.24
C GLY A 28 22.02 17.04 -19.40
N TRP A 29 22.56 16.13 -20.23
CA TRP A 29 22.01 14.77 -20.38
C TRP A 29 22.22 13.92 -19.12
N TRP A 30 23.33 14.11 -18.43
CA TRP A 30 23.59 13.41 -17.16
C TRP A 30 22.63 13.87 -16.07
N ILE A 31 22.33 15.18 -16.02
CA ILE A 31 21.33 15.74 -15.10
C ILE A 31 19.95 15.18 -15.43
N LEU A 32 19.59 15.11 -16.71
CA LEU A 32 18.31 14.54 -17.15
C LEU A 32 18.19 13.05 -16.79
N ALA A 33 19.24 12.26 -17.08
CA ALA A 33 19.28 10.84 -16.75
C ALA A 33 19.17 10.60 -15.23
N ALA A 34 19.88 11.39 -14.43
CA ALA A 34 19.78 11.34 -12.97
C ALA A 34 18.37 11.69 -12.48
N GLY A 35 17.74 12.71 -13.06
CA GLY A 35 16.35 13.09 -12.75
C GLY A 35 15.34 11.98 -13.06
N ILE A 36 15.47 11.33 -14.21
CA ILE A 36 14.61 10.19 -14.62
C ILE A 36 14.80 9.01 -13.67
N LEU A 37 16.05 8.67 -13.34
CA LEU A 37 16.34 7.59 -12.39
C LEU A 37 15.76 7.87 -11.01
N LEU A 38 15.90 9.10 -10.50
CA LEU A 38 15.33 9.50 -9.22
C LEU A 38 13.80 9.42 -9.23
N ALA A 39 13.16 9.95 -10.26
CA ALA A 39 11.71 9.89 -10.42
C ALA A 39 11.21 8.43 -10.49
N GLY A 40 11.91 7.58 -11.25
CA GLY A 40 11.62 6.15 -11.34
C GLY A 40 11.77 5.44 -10.00
N LEU A 41 12.81 5.76 -9.23
CA LEU A 41 13.01 5.20 -7.89
C LEU A 41 11.89 5.63 -6.93
N LEU A 42 11.51 6.91 -6.93
CA LEU A 42 10.41 7.41 -6.10
C LEU A 42 9.09 6.71 -6.47
N LEU A 43 8.78 6.59 -7.77
CA LEU A 43 7.63 5.86 -8.27
C LEU A 43 7.64 4.39 -7.84
N ALA A 44 8.78 3.71 -7.96
CA ALA A 44 8.93 2.31 -7.58
C ALA A 44 8.73 2.11 -6.07
N VAL A 45 9.29 2.99 -5.23
CA VAL A 45 9.10 2.96 -3.77
C VAL A 45 7.62 3.20 -3.42
N HIS A 46 6.98 4.20 -4.04
CA HIS A 46 5.56 4.46 -3.84
C HIS A 46 4.67 3.29 -4.27
N ALA A 47 4.94 2.70 -5.44
CA ALA A 47 4.21 1.55 -5.96
C ALA A 47 4.41 0.32 -5.07
N PHE A 48 5.63 0.07 -4.61
CA PHE A 48 5.96 -1.03 -3.71
C PHE A 48 5.28 -0.87 -2.35
N ALA A 49 5.29 0.33 -1.77
CA ALA A 49 4.56 0.64 -0.55
C ALA A 49 3.05 0.38 -0.72
N ARG A 50 2.47 0.82 -1.85
CA ARG A 50 1.06 0.53 -2.19
C ARG A 50 0.80 -0.97 -2.37
N TYR A 51 1.72 -1.68 -3.01
CA TYR A 51 1.60 -3.11 -3.25
C TYR A 51 1.62 -3.89 -1.92
N ARG A 52 2.56 -3.57 -1.02
CA ARG A 52 2.61 -4.13 0.33
C ARG A 52 1.36 -3.77 1.13
N ALA A 53 0.87 -2.55 1.01
CA ALA A 53 -0.37 -2.11 1.65
C ALA A 53 -1.61 -2.87 1.15
N ASN A 54 -1.57 -3.41 -0.07
CA ASN A 54 -2.65 -4.24 -0.60
C ASN A 54 -2.43 -5.74 -0.38
N ALA A 55 -1.19 -6.19 -0.14
CA ALA A 55 -0.88 -7.60 0.09
C ALA A 55 -1.51 -8.12 1.40
N TYR A 56 -1.30 -7.41 2.51
CA TYR A 56 -1.88 -7.82 3.81
C TYR A 56 -3.42 -7.81 3.76
N ARG A 57 -4.03 -6.87 3.02
CA ARG A 57 -5.49 -6.80 2.85
C ARG A 57 -6.03 -8.00 2.09
N ARG A 58 -5.37 -8.40 1.00
CA ARG A 58 -5.76 -9.60 0.23
C ARG A 58 -5.64 -10.86 1.08
N GLU A 59 -4.56 -11.00 1.83
CA GLU A 59 -4.35 -12.14 2.73
C GLU A 59 -5.39 -12.17 3.85
N ALA A 60 -5.68 -11.02 4.47
CA ALA A 60 -6.68 -10.92 5.52
C ALA A 60 -8.09 -11.23 5.01
N LEU A 61 -8.45 -10.74 3.81
CA LEU A 61 -9.75 -11.07 3.20
C LEU A 61 -9.88 -12.56 2.89
N ARG A 62 -8.84 -13.19 2.32
CA ARG A 62 -8.85 -14.64 2.07
C ARG A 62 -8.99 -15.46 3.35
N ALA A 63 -8.26 -15.07 4.40
CA ALA A 63 -8.38 -15.72 5.70
C ALA A 63 -9.80 -15.56 6.28
N LEU A 64 -10.42 -14.38 6.11
CA LEU A 64 -11.80 -14.16 6.53
C LEU A 64 -12.78 -15.03 5.73
N ASP A 65 -12.59 -15.18 4.41
CA ASP A 65 -13.44 -16.03 3.57
C ASP A 65 -13.39 -17.50 4.03
N THR A 66 -12.21 -17.99 4.43
CA THR A 66 -12.08 -19.32 5.03
C THR A 66 -12.86 -19.43 6.35
N LEU A 67 -12.74 -18.43 7.24
CA LEU A 67 -13.45 -18.42 8.51
C LEU A 67 -14.98 -18.36 8.34
N GLU A 68 -15.47 -17.61 7.35
CA GLU A 68 -16.89 -17.57 6.99
C GLU A 68 -17.41 -18.95 6.54
N GLY A 69 -16.61 -19.70 5.77
CA GLY A 69 -16.96 -21.05 5.32
C GLY A 69 -17.03 -22.11 6.43
N ASP A 70 -16.40 -21.83 7.57
CA ASP A 70 -16.38 -22.69 8.76
C ASP A 70 -17.53 -22.38 9.74
N ILE A 71 -18.28 -21.28 9.54
CA ILE A 71 -19.45 -20.93 10.37
C ILE A 71 -20.49 -22.06 10.30
N GLY A 72 -20.87 -22.59 11.47
CA GLY A 72 -21.80 -23.70 11.61
C GLY A 72 -21.16 -25.09 11.48
N LYS A 73 -19.86 -25.17 11.24
CA LYS A 73 -19.07 -26.43 11.24
C LYS A 73 -18.08 -26.51 12.38
N ALA A 74 -17.53 -25.37 12.79
CA ALA A 74 -16.53 -25.25 13.85
C ALA A 74 -17.07 -24.55 15.09
N ASP A 75 -16.30 -24.63 16.17
CA ASP A 75 -16.57 -23.95 17.44
C ASP A 75 -16.67 -22.43 17.26
N THR A 76 -17.73 -21.84 17.82
CA THR A 76 -18.08 -20.44 17.60
C THR A 76 -17.13 -19.47 18.31
N ALA A 77 -16.66 -19.83 19.51
CA ALA A 77 -15.68 -19.04 20.25
C ALA A 77 -14.32 -19.06 19.52
N LEU A 78 -13.90 -20.21 19.01
CA LEU A 78 -12.68 -20.34 18.21
C LEU A 78 -12.73 -19.49 16.94
N LEU A 79 -13.86 -19.50 16.22
CA LEU A 79 -14.03 -18.66 15.03
C LEU A 79 -14.00 -17.16 15.38
N ALA A 80 -14.69 -16.75 16.44
CA ALA A 80 -14.65 -15.36 16.91
C ALA A 80 -13.22 -14.93 17.31
N GLN A 81 -12.48 -15.79 18.01
CA GLN A 81 -11.08 -15.54 18.37
C GLN A 81 -10.18 -15.39 17.13
N ARG A 82 -10.38 -16.24 16.12
CA ARG A 82 -9.65 -16.15 14.84
C ARG A 82 -9.99 -14.85 14.11
N MET A 83 -11.25 -14.43 14.09
CA MET A 83 -11.66 -13.14 13.51
C MET A 83 -11.08 -11.95 14.28
N ALA A 84 -11.10 -11.96 15.61
CA ALA A 84 -10.52 -10.92 16.46
C ALA A 84 -9.01 -10.80 16.26
N SER A 85 -8.29 -11.92 16.25
CA SER A 85 -6.84 -11.94 16.01
C SER A 85 -6.48 -11.51 14.58
N LEU A 86 -7.32 -11.84 13.60
CA LEU A 86 -7.16 -11.39 12.21
C LEU A 86 -7.27 -9.87 12.09
N LEU A 87 -8.30 -9.26 12.69
CA LEU A 87 -8.46 -7.81 12.72
C LEU A 87 -7.29 -7.12 13.44
N LYS A 88 -6.83 -7.67 14.57
CA LYS A 88 -5.68 -7.12 15.31
C LYS A 88 -4.39 -7.16 14.48
N ARG A 89 -4.11 -8.28 13.80
CA ARG A 89 -2.96 -8.41 12.88
C ARG A 89 -3.06 -7.44 11.71
N ALA A 90 -4.23 -7.31 11.09
CA ALA A 90 -4.45 -6.37 9.99
C ALA A 90 -4.27 -4.91 10.43
N ALA A 91 -4.72 -4.55 11.64
CA ALA A 91 -4.48 -3.23 12.21
C ALA A 91 -2.99 -2.98 12.49
N LEU A 92 -2.27 -3.94 13.06
CA LEU A 92 -0.81 -3.82 13.28
C LEU A 92 -0.01 -3.72 11.97
N ALA A 93 -0.52 -4.26 10.87
CA ALA A 93 0.08 -4.11 9.55
C ALA A 93 -0.21 -2.74 8.91
N ALA A 94 -1.34 -2.11 9.27
CA ALA A 94 -1.82 -0.88 8.67
C ALA A 94 -1.45 0.39 9.47
N TYR A 95 -1.26 0.29 10.79
CA TYR A 95 -1.07 1.41 11.71
C TYR A 95 0.18 1.21 12.60
N PRO A 96 0.76 2.29 13.15
CA PRO A 96 1.88 2.20 14.09
C PRO A 96 1.56 1.30 15.29
N ARG A 97 2.51 0.44 15.67
CA ARG A 97 2.35 -0.50 16.78
C ARG A 97 2.03 0.20 18.11
N SER A 98 2.59 1.38 18.34
CA SER A 98 2.36 2.19 19.54
C SER A 98 0.89 2.61 19.71
N GLU A 99 0.18 2.85 18.61
CA GLU A 99 -1.23 3.23 18.63
C GLU A 99 -2.13 2.01 18.82
N VAL A 100 -1.82 0.89 18.17
CA VAL A 100 -2.71 -0.29 18.17
C VAL A 100 -2.51 -1.20 19.38
N ALA A 101 -1.28 -1.34 19.88
CA ALA A 101 -0.95 -2.34 20.91
C ALA A 101 -1.57 -2.02 22.28
N SER A 102 -1.83 -0.75 22.59
CA SER A 102 -2.46 -0.31 23.84
C SER A 102 -3.99 -0.42 23.82
N LEU A 103 -4.61 -0.59 22.65
CA LEU A 103 -6.07 -0.60 22.50
C LEU A 103 -6.67 -1.95 22.87
N ASN A 104 -7.53 -1.96 23.89
CA ASN A 104 -8.27 -3.12 24.39
C ASN A 104 -9.75 -2.79 24.57
N GLY A 105 -10.61 -3.82 24.60
CA GLY A 105 -12.04 -3.71 24.90
C GLY A 105 -12.78 -2.67 24.06
N ALA A 106 -13.49 -1.75 24.72
CA ALA A 106 -14.27 -0.71 24.04
C ALA A 106 -13.40 0.26 23.20
N LEU A 107 -12.18 0.57 23.65
CA LEU A 107 -11.26 1.44 22.91
C LEU A 107 -10.87 0.80 21.57
N TRP A 108 -10.68 -0.51 21.57
CA TRP A 108 -10.42 -1.26 20.34
C TRP A 108 -11.59 -1.19 19.35
N LEU A 109 -12.83 -1.37 19.82
CA LEU A 109 -14.02 -1.28 18.97
C LEU A 109 -14.20 0.14 18.39
N SER A 110 -14.01 1.16 19.23
CA SER A 110 -14.08 2.57 18.79
C SER A 110 -13.01 2.92 17.75
N PHE A 111 -11.84 2.30 17.83
CA PHE A 111 -10.78 2.46 16.85
C PHE A 111 -11.17 1.86 15.49
N LEU A 112 -11.78 0.67 15.47
CA LEU A 112 -12.25 0.04 14.23
C LEU A 112 -13.30 0.92 13.54
N ASP A 113 -14.26 1.42 14.31
CA ASP A 113 -15.31 2.32 13.82
C ASP A 113 -14.73 3.63 13.27
N ARG A 114 -13.85 4.29 14.03
CA ARG A 114 -13.18 5.53 13.61
C ARG A 114 -12.37 5.36 12.31
N THR A 115 -11.66 4.25 12.18
CA THR A 115 -10.75 4.03 11.04
C THR A 115 -11.46 3.60 9.76
N ALA A 116 -12.64 3.00 9.88
CA ALA A 116 -13.49 2.62 8.73
C ALA A 116 -14.63 3.62 8.45
N GLY A 117 -14.86 4.60 9.32
CA GLY A 117 -15.98 5.54 9.22
C GLY A 117 -17.33 4.86 9.39
N THR A 118 -17.43 3.94 10.36
CA THR A 118 -18.62 3.12 10.61
C THR A 118 -18.93 3.07 12.10
N ASP A 119 -20.07 2.49 12.49
CA ASP A 119 -20.55 2.31 13.86
C ASP A 119 -20.86 0.84 14.19
N ARG A 120 -20.46 -0.07 13.29
CA ARG A 120 -20.81 -1.50 13.34
C ARG A 120 -20.16 -2.23 14.51
N PHE A 121 -19.01 -1.74 15.01
CA PHE A 121 -18.28 -2.38 16.11
C PHE A 121 -18.70 -1.84 17.48
N THR A 122 -19.18 -0.61 17.59
CA THR A 122 -19.67 -0.03 18.84
C THR A 122 -21.17 -0.22 19.05
N THR A 123 -21.97 -0.12 17.99
CA THR A 123 -23.45 -0.16 18.06
C THR A 123 -24.03 -1.45 17.46
N GLY A 124 -23.33 -2.08 16.51
CA GLY A 124 -23.78 -3.30 15.86
C GLY A 124 -23.47 -4.59 16.64
N ALA A 125 -23.90 -5.73 16.10
CA ALA A 125 -23.65 -7.04 16.70
C ALA A 125 -22.16 -7.38 16.86
N ALA A 126 -21.29 -6.74 16.09
CA ALA A 126 -19.84 -6.92 16.20
C ALA A 126 -19.25 -6.39 17.51
N ARG A 127 -20.02 -5.62 18.30
CA ARG A 127 -19.68 -5.25 19.67
C ARG A 127 -19.44 -6.48 20.56
N ARG A 128 -20.14 -7.58 20.30
CA ARG A 128 -20.04 -8.84 21.05
C ARG A 128 -18.80 -9.65 20.71
N LEU A 129 -18.01 -9.24 19.70
CA LEU A 129 -16.84 -9.97 19.25
C LEU A 129 -15.85 -10.30 20.39
N PRO A 130 -15.45 -9.35 21.27
CA PRO A 130 -14.56 -9.67 22.37
C PRO A 130 -15.18 -10.67 23.35
N ASP A 131 -16.47 -10.53 23.64
CA ASP A 131 -17.16 -11.38 24.61
C ASP A 131 -17.29 -12.83 24.13
N ILE A 132 -17.61 -13.01 22.84
CA ILE A 132 -17.68 -14.33 22.21
C ILE A 132 -16.28 -14.94 22.06
N ALA A 133 -15.28 -14.14 21.68
CA ALA A 133 -13.90 -14.61 21.47
C ALA A 133 -13.19 -15.03 22.76
N TYR A 134 -13.54 -14.43 23.90
CA TYR A 134 -12.88 -14.68 25.19
C TYR A 134 -13.80 -15.34 26.23
N GLY A 135 -14.99 -15.79 25.83
CA GLY A 135 -15.81 -16.70 26.61
C GLY A 135 -16.54 -16.08 27.80
N THR A 136 -16.84 -14.78 27.80
CA THR A 136 -17.49 -14.08 28.91
C THR A 136 -19.02 -14.29 28.98
N GLY A 137 -19.54 -15.37 28.39
CA GLY A 137 -20.95 -15.76 28.46
C GLY A 137 -21.85 -15.20 27.35
N ALA A 138 -21.28 -14.63 26.28
CA ALA A 138 -22.07 -14.25 25.11
C ALA A 138 -22.39 -15.48 24.24
N GLU A 139 -23.68 -15.76 24.03
CA GLU A 139 -24.12 -16.79 23.08
C GLU A 139 -23.70 -16.40 21.65
N GLY A 140 -22.67 -17.08 21.15
CA GLY A 140 -22.17 -16.95 19.80
C GLY A 140 -23.00 -17.76 18.82
N GLY A 141 -24.15 -17.23 18.39
CA GLY A 141 -24.94 -17.82 17.31
C GLY A 141 -24.26 -17.70 15.94
N THR A 142 -24.62 -18.56 14.99
CA THR A 142 -24.09 -18.48 13.61
C THR A 142 -24.41 -17.16 12.94
N ASP A 143 -25.57 -16.57 13.21
CA ASP A 143 -25.95 -15.25 12.70
C ASP A 143 -25.07 -14.12 13.26
N ALA A 144 -24.77 -14.16 14.56
CA ALA A 144 -23.86 -13.21 15.17
C ALA A 144 -22.45 -13.29 14.55
N LEU A 145 -21.95 -14.50 14.26
CA LEU A 145 -20.68 -14.68 13.55
C LEU A 145 -20.71 -14.16 12.12
N ARG A 146 -21.83 -14.32 11.39
CA ARG A 146 -21.98 -13.75 10.04
C ARG A 146 -21.95 -12.23 10.07
N GLU A 147 -22.62 -11.60 11.04
CA GLU A 147 -22.60 -10.14 11.20
C GLU A 147 -21.21 -9.62 11.58
N ILE A 148 -20.51 -10.32 12.48
CA ILE A 148 -19.12 -10.03 12.83
C ILE A 148 -18.22 -10.13 11.59
N ALA A 149 -18.36 -11.19 10.80
CA ALA A 149 -17.58 -11.38 9.58
C ALA A 149 -17.87 -10.28 8.56
N ALA A 150 -19.14 -9.90 8.38
CA ALA A 150 -19.53 -8.79 7.50
C ALA A 150 -18.92 -7.45 7.95
N ALA A 151 -18.93 -7.16 9.26
CA ALA A 151 -18.30 -5.96 9.81
C ALA A 151 -16.77 -6.00 9.63
N ALA A 152 -16.13 -7.15 9.87
CA ALA A 152 -14.70 -7.35 9.65
C ALA A 152 -14.32 -7.14 8.17
N ARG A 153 -15.11 -7.68 7.25
CA ARG A 153 -14.92 -7.53 5.80
C ARG A 153 -15.06 -6.07 5.38
N LEU A 154 -16.07 -5.37 5.88
CA LEU A 154 -16.26 -3.94 5.62
C LEU A 154 -15.01 -3.17 6.06
N TRP A 155 -14.57 -3.37 7.30
CA TRP A 155 -13.39 -2.70 7.84
C TRP A 155 -12.12 -3.00 7.02
N LEU A 156 -11.88 -4.26 6.67
CA LEU A 156 -10.72 -4.64 5.85
C LEU A 156 -10.71 -3.96 4.47
N ARG A 157 -11.88 -3.66 3.91
CA ARG A 157 -12.02 -2.98 2.62
C ARG A 157 -11.91 -1.46 2.72
N THR A 158 -12.40 -0.85 3.80
CA THR A 158 -12.57 0.60 3.89
C THR A 158 -11.52 1.31 4.75
N HIS A 159 -10.85 0.60 5.66
CA HIS A 159 -9.89 1.24 6.58
C HIS A 159 -8.81 2.00 5.81
N ARG A 160 -8.54 3.23 6.24
CA ARG A 160 -7.50 4.07 5.65
C ARG A 160 -6.26 3.99 6.52
N ALA A 161 -5.23 3.29 6.04
CA ALA A 161 -3.91 3.41 6.64
C ALA A 161 -3.51 4.90 6.61
N PRO A 162 -2.96 5.45 7.70
CA PRO A 162 -2.48 6.83 7.71
C PRO A 162 -1.52 7.00 6.54
N ALA A 163 -1.67 8.08 5.78
CA ALA A 163 -0.65 8.45 4.81
C ALA A 163 0.65 8.56 5.61
N SER A 164 1.59 7.64 5.38
CA SER A 164 2.90 7.68 6.01
C SER A 164 3.46 9.08 5.76
N GLY A 165 3.51 9.90 6.80
CA GLY A 165 3.88 11.30 6.69
C GLY A 165 5.25 11.42 6.06
N GLY A 166 5.27 11.84 4.81
CA GLY A 166 6.44 12.46 4.22
C GLY A 166 6.59 13.83 4.85
N SER A 167 7.48 13.95 5.84
CA SER A 167 8.09 15.21 6.28
C SER A 167 9.12 14.89 7.37
N GLY A 168 10.22 14.25 6.95
CA GLY A 168 11.41 14.04 7.78
C GLY A 168 12.70 14.48 7.08
N TRP A 169 12.59 15.27 6.02
CA TRP A 169 13.73 15.91 5.34
C TRP A 169 13.58 17.42 5.53
N LEU A 170 13.98 17.92 6.71
CA LEU A 170 14.32 19.32 7.01
C LEU A 170 14.49 19.42 8.54
N CYS A 171 15.65 18.97 9.02
CA CYS A 171 16.35 19.45 10.22
C CYS A 171 17.84 19.19 9.98
#